data_AF-A0A3D1AEF4-F1
#
_entry.id   AF-A0A3D1AEF4-F1
#
_cell.length_a   1.000
_cell.length_b   1.000
_cell.length_c   1.000
_cell.angle_alpha   90.00
_cell.angle_beta   90.00
_cell.angle_gamma   90.00
#
_symmetry.space_group_name_H-M   'P 1'
#
loop_
_entity.id
_entity.type
_entity.pdbx_description
1 polymer ?
#
loop_
_entity_poly.entity_id
_entity_poly.type
_entity_poly.pdbx_seq_one_letter_code
_entity_poly.pdbx_strand_id
1 'polypeptide(L)'
;MYLRRKNFGLCNFLCVALVLSFFTSCKEKHNMLTEQEIAEGWTLLFDGETMNGWKDYNGTSLTEPWHVVDGCIQAKGAGSDANGYIVTDKEFENFELSWDWKLSKGGNSG
;
A
#
# COMPACT_ATOMS: atom_id res chain seq x y z
N MET A 1 1.76 -1.95 -0.17
CA MET A 1 1.10 -0.63 -0.01
C MET A 1 1.56 0.01 1.29
N TYR A 2 2.08 1.23 1.23
CA TYR A 2 2.82 1.86 2.31
C TYR A 2 2.31 3.27 2.58
N LEU A 3 2.27 3.67 3.85
CA LEU A 3 1.88 5.01 4.25
C LEU A 3 2.82 5.55 5.33
N ARG A 4 3.17 6.83 5.24
CA ARG A 4 3.83 7.57 6.33
C ARG A 4 3.08 8.86 6.63
N ARG A 5 3.05 9.25 7.90
CA ARG A 5 2.49 10.55 8.31
C ARG A 5 3.51 11.66 8.01
N LYS A 6 3.07 12.77 7.43
CA LYS A 6 3.93 13.94 7.30
C LYS A 6 3.86 14.77 8.59
N ASN A 7 4.97 14.83 9.32
CA ASN A 7 5.17 15.86 10.34
C ASN A 7 5.97 16.99 9.69
N PHE A 8 5.44 18.22 9.69
CA PHE A 8 6.16 19.40 9.19
C PHE A 8 7.28 19.76 10.19
N GLY A 9 8.44 19.14 10.03
CA GLY A 9 9.68 19.47 10.74
C GLY A 9 10.85 19.37 9.77
N LEU A 10 11.52 20.49 9.49
CA LEU A 10 12.70 20.53 8.62
C LEU A 10 13.79 19.63 9.18
N CYS A 11 14.30 18.68 8.39
CA CYS A 11 15.66 18.19 8.57
C CYS A 11 16.28 17.80 7.23
N ASN A 12 17.24 18.62 6.79
CA ASN A 12 18.12 18.35 5.67
C ASN A 12 19.05 17.19 6.04
N PHE A 13 19.12 16.15 5.22
CA PHE A 13 20.30 15.29 5.17
C PHE A 13 20.69 15.00 3.72
N LEU A 14 21.84 15.54 3.34
CA LEU A 14 22.54 15.24 2.10
C LEU A 14 23.66 14.25 2.45
N CYS A 15 23.55 13.00 2.02
CA CYS A 15 24.65 12.04 2.07
C CYS A 15 24.76 11.33 0.72
N VAL A 16 25.81 11.69 -0.03
CA VAL A 16 26.20 11.01 -1.26
C VAL A 16 27.09 9.83 -0.88
N ALA A 17 26.69 8.61 -1.22
CA ALA A 17 27.56 7.44 -1.16
C ALA A 17 27.54 6.72 -2.51
N LEU A 18 28.73 6.65 -3.13
CA LEU A 18 29.02 5.81 -4.29
C LEU A 18 29.14 4.35 -3.83
N VAL A 19 28.27 3.47 -4.31
CA VAL A 19 28.33 2.03 -4.02
C VAL A 19 28.36 1.25 -5.33
N LEU A 20 29.46 0.52 -5.56
CA LEU A 20 29.54 -0.52 -6.58
C LEU A 20 28.76 -1.75 -6.09
N SER A 21 27.63 -2.05 -6.72
CA SER A 21 26.77 -3.18 -6.32
C SER A 21 26.99 -4.41 -7.19
N PHE A 22 27.35 -5.51 -6.54
CA PHE A 22 27.25 -6.87 -7.09
C PHE A 22 25.77 -7.20 -7.37
N PHE A 23 25.47 -7.67 -8.59
CA PHE A 23 24.12 -8.08 -8.97
C PHE A 23 23.74 -9.42 -8.32
N THR A 24 23.36 -9.40 -7.04
CA THR A 24 22.57 -10.50 -6.47
C THR A 24 21.12 -10.30 -6.91
N SER A 25 20.65 -11.13 -7.84
CA SER A 25 19.25 -11.21 -8.24
C SER A 25 18.40 -11.72 -7.08
N CYS A 26 18.14 -10.84 -6.11
CA CYS A 26 17.18 -11.09 -5.05
C CYS A 26 15.79 -10.91 -5.65
N LYS A 27 14.95 -11.95 -5.57
CA LYS A 27 13.54 -11.85 -5.94
C LYS A 27 12.90 -10.82 -5.00
N GLU A 28 12.46 -9.69 -5.54
CA GLU A 28 11.86 -8.60 -4.77
C GLU A 28 10.69 -9.16 -3.95
N LYS A 29 10.77 -9.03 -2.63
CA LYS A 29 9.70 -9.46 -1.72
C LYS A 29 8.74 -8.28 -1.54
N HIS A 30 7.58 -8.36 -2.18
CA HIS A 30 6.51 -7.38 -2.00
C HIS A 30 5.96 -7.39 -0.56
N ASN A 31 5.36 -6.27 -0.15
CA ASN A 31 4.73 -6.08 1.16
C ASN A 31 5.71 -6.23 2.35
N MET A 32 6.95 -5.80 2.16
CA MET A 32 7.96 -5.69 3.22
C MET A 32 8.58 -4.30 3.15
N LEU A 33 8.81 -3.68 4.31
CA LEU A 33 9.58 -2.45 4.38
C LEU A 33 11.06 -2.78 4.41
N THR A 34 11.85 -1.99 3.70
CA THR A 34 13.30 -1.91 3.87
C THR A 34 13.66 -1.21 5.17
N GLU A 35 14.90 -1.39 5.65
CA GLU A 35 15.39 -0.69 6.84
C GLU A 35 15.34 0.83 6.68
N GLN A 36 15.60 1.34 5.46
CA GLN A 36 15.51 2.77 5.16
C GLN A 36 14.07 3.26 5.26
N GLU A 37 13.09 2.54 4.70
CA GLU A 37 11.70 2.95 4.78
C GLU A 37 11.19 2.97 6.23
N ILE A 38 11.60 1.99 7.04
CA ILE A 38 11.33 2.00 8.48
C ILE A 38 11.93 3.25 9.15
N ALA A 39 13.18 3.57 8.86
CA ALA A 39 13.86 4.76 9.40
C ALA A 39 13.20 6.08 8.96
N GLU A 40 12.63 6.11 7.76
CA GLU A 40 11.86 7.23 7.21
C GLU A 40 10.41 7.30 7.72
N GLY A 41 9.99 6.37 8.57
CA GLY A 41 8.67 6.35 9.21
C GLY A 41 7.55 5.78 8.34
N TRP A 42 7.88 4.99 7.31
CA TRP A 42 6.88 4.25 6.54
C TRP A 42 6.30 3.09 7.35
N THR A 43 5.03 2.80 7.08
CA THR A 43 4.28 1.69 7.66
C THR A 43 3.55 0.93 6.56
N LEU A 44 3.41 -0.39 6.72
CA LEU A 44 2.58 -1.20 5.83
C LEU A 44 1.10 -0.93 6.11
N LEU A 45 0.35 -0.57 5.06
CA LEU A 45 -1.12 -0.60 5.09
C LEU A 45 -1.70 -1.96 4.69
N PHE A 46 -0.88 -2.79 4.07
CA PHE A 46 -1.25 -4.12 3.62
C PHE A 46 -0.07 -5.06 3.81
N ASP A 47 -0.32 -6.18 4.48
CA ASP A 47 0.69 -7.19 4.85
C ASP A 47 0.96 -8.21 3.73
N GLY A 48 0.16 -8.21 2.67
CA GLY A 48 0.25 -9.21 1.59
C GLY A 48 -0.58 -10.48 1.84
N GLU A 49 -1.24 -10.60 2.98
CA GLU A 49 -1.84 -11.86 3.44
C GLU A 49 -3.31 -11.70 3.83
N THR A 50 -3.67 -10.56 4.44
CA THR A 50 -4.99 -10.33 5.02
C THR A 50 -5.59 -9.01 4.57
N MET A 51 -6.93 -8.92 4.62
CA MET A 51 -7.64 -7.65 4.45
C MET A 51 -7.75 -6.87 5.77
N ASN A 52 -6.90 -7.14 6.76
CA ASN A 52 -6.92 -6.44 8.03
C ASN A 52 -6.67 -4.94 7.83
N GLY A 53 -7.42 -4.09 8.53
CA GLY A 53 -7.31 -2.64 8.38
C GLY A 53 -8.15 -2.09 7.22
N TRP A 54 -8.97 -2.90 6.56
CA TRP A 54 -9.87 -2.51 5.48
C TRP A 54 -11.32 -2.85 5.79
N LYS A 55 -12.23 -1.98 5.33
CA LYS A 55 -13.69 -2.15 5.41
C LYS A 55 -14.36 -1.59 4.17
N ASP A 56 -15.63 -1.93 3.96
CA ASP A 56 -16.43 -1.31 2.91
C ASP A 56 -16.63 0.19 3.21
N TYR A 57 -16.68 1.01 2.16
CA TYR A 57 -17.11 2.40 2.29
C TYR A 57 -18.54 2.46 2.86
N ASN A 58 -18.75 3.26 3.92
CA ASN A 58 -19.97 3.31 4.73
C ASN A 58 -20.38 2.00 5.43
N GLY A 59 -19.49 0.99 5.46
CA GLY A 59 -19.68 -0.26 6.18
C GLY A 59 -18.91 -0.33 7.50
N THR A 60 -19.14 -1.39 8.26
CA THR A 60 -18.39 -1.74 9.47
C THR A 60 -17.49 -2.97 9.30
N SER A 61 -17.61 -3.65 8.16
CA SER A 61 -16.80 -4.80 7.76
C SER A 61 -16.66 -4.85 6.23
N LEU A 62 -15.84 -5.76 5.73
CA LEU A 62 -15.83 -6.12 4.31
C LEU A 62 -16.95 -7.11 4.02
N THR A 63 -17.73 -6.88 2.95
CA THR A 63 -18.80 -7.79 2.55
C THR A 63 -18.55 -8.46 1.20
N GLU A 64 -18.03 -7.75 0.18
CA GLU A 64 -17.72 -8.22 -1.19
C GLU A 64 -16.91 -7.12 -1.96
N PRO A 65 -16.24 -7.34 -3.11
CA PRO A 65 -15.62 -8.55 -3.66
C PRO A 65 -14.07 -8.44 -3.65
N TRP A 66 -13.49 -7.83 -2.62
CA TRP A 66 -12.04 -7.67 -2.48
C TRP A 66 -11.41 -8.82 -1.71
N HIS A 67 -10.30 -9.34 -2.22
CA HIS A 67 -9.61 -10.47 -1.64
C HIS A 67 -8.11 -10.36 -1.86
N VAL A 68 -7.35 -11.11 -1.07
CA VAL A 68 -5.91 -11.24 -1.24
C VAL A 68 -5.62 -12.40 -2.21
N VAL A 69 -4.93 -12.11 -3.31
CA VAL A 69 -4.44 -13.09 -4.28
C VAL A 69 -2.99 -12.76 -4.60
N ASP A 70 -2.09 -13.74 -4.42
CA ASP A 70 -0.66 -13.63 -4.72
C ASP A 70 0.04 -12.40 -4.12
N GLY A 71 -0.30 -12.06 -2.88
CA GLY A 71 0.28 -10.89 -2.22
C GLY A 71 -0.31 -9.55 -2.66
N CYS A 72 -1.47 -9.55 -3.33
CA CYS A 72 -2.13 -8.35 -3.85
C CYS A 72 -3.59 -8.28 -3.39
N ILE A 73 -4.05 -7.07 -3.03
CA ILE A 73 -5.48 -6.77 -2.90
C ILE A 73 -6.07 -6.72 -4.32
N GLN A 74 -7.09 -7.54 -4.59
CA GLN A 74 -7.69 -7.67 -5.91
C GLN A 74 -9.21 -7.60 -5.83
N ALA A 75 -9.84 -6.80 -6.69
CA ALA A 75 -11.28 -6.82 -6.90
C ALA A 75 -11.66 -7.89 -7.93
N LYS A 76 -12.74 -8.66 -7.69
CA LYS A 76 -13.31 -9.58 -8.72
C LYS A 76 -13.97 -8.86 -9.91
N GLY A 77 -14.06 -7.53 -9.89
CA GLY A 77 -14.74 -6.76 -10.94
C GLY A 77 -16.27 -6.82 -10.88
N ALA A 78 -16.84 -7.29 -9.76
CA ALA A 78 -18.28 -7.34 -9.53
C ALA A 78 -18.81 -6.13 -8.70
N GLY A 79 -17.93 -5.19 -8.36
CA GLY A 79 -18.31 -3.99 -7.60
C GLY A 79 -19.00 -2.93 -8.47
N SER A 80 -19.75 -2.04 -7.82
CA SER A 80 -20.36 -0.86 -8.43
C SER A 80 -20.16 0.38 -7.53
N ASP A 81 -20.55 1.55 -8.01
CA ASP A 81 -20.54 2.78 -7.20
C ASP A 81 -21.41 2.69 -5.93
N ALA A 82 -22.40 1.78 -5.92
CA ALA A 82 -23.23 1.53 -4.75
C ALA A 82 -22.59 0.56 -3.75
N ASN A 83 -21.67 -0.30 -4.21
CA ASN A 83 -21.05 -1.37 -3.43
C ASN A 83 -19.77 -1.88 -4.12
N GLY A 84 -18.61 -1.45 -3.65
CA GLY A 84 -17.34 -1.85 -4.27
C GLY A 84 -16.12 -1.06 -3.83
N TYR A 85 -16.32 0.05 -3.15
CA TYR A 85 -15.22 0.82 -2.55
C TYR A 85 -14.83 0.24 -1.19
N ILE A 86 -13.52 0.09 -0.97
CA ILE A 86 -12.94 -0.21 0.33
C ILE A 86 -12.17 0.99 0.83
N VAL A 87 -12.15 1.15 2.14
CA VAL A 87 -11.42 2.21 2.84
C VAL A 87 -10.62 1.62 3.98
N THR A 88 -9.59 2.33 4.42
CA THR A 88 -8.87 1.96 5.63
C THR A 88 -9.75 2.13 6.86
N ASP A 89 -9.55 1.29 7.88
CA ASP A 89 -10.19 1.44 9.19
C ASP A 89 -9.74 2.71 9.90
N LYS A 90 -8.49 3.11 9.65
CA LYS A 90 -7.86 4.30 10.20
C LYS A 90 -8.08 5.48 9.26
N GLU A 91 -8.28 6.64 9.84
CA GLU A 91 -8.27 7.92 9.13
C GLU A 91 -6.89 8.58 9.22
N PHE A 92 -6.51 9.26 8.14
CA PHE A 92 -5.23 9.95 8.02
C PHE A 92 -5.47 11.36 7.48
N GLU A 93 -4.82 12.34 8.08
CA GLU A 93 -4.90 13.73 7.64
C GLU A 93 -3.72 14.06 6.72
N ASN A 94 -2.52 14.20 7.30
CA ASN A 94 -1.30 14.52 6.55
C ASN A 94 -0.47 13.26 6.31
N PHE A 95 -0.44 12.76 5.08
CA PHE A 95 0.26 11.53 4.74
C PHE A 95 0.91 11.54 3.36
N GLU A 96 1.85 10.61 3.18
CA GLU A 96 2.28 10.12 1.87
C GLU A 96 1.85 8.66 1.75
N LEU A 97 1.32 8.30 0.59
CA LEU A 97 0.85 6.97 0.25
C LEU A 97 1.58 6.51 -1.00
N SER A 98 2.14 5.29 -0.94
CA SER A 98 2.83 4.65 -2.05
C SER A 98 2.25 3.25 -2.26
N TRP A 99 1.93 2.92 -3.51
CA TRP A 99 1.43 1.60 -3.88
C TRP A 99 1.71 1.29 -5.34
N ASP A 100 1.87 0.00 -5.59
CA ASP A 100 1.85 -0.56 -6.94
C ASP A 100 0.43 -0.95 -7.29
N TRP A 101 0.06 -0.75 -8.55
CA TRP A 101 -1.25 -1.12 -9.06
C TRP A 101 -1.13 -1.77 -10.45
N LYS A 102 -2.14 -2.56 -10.79
CA LYS A 102 -2.29 -3.16 -12.12
C LYS A 102 -3.77 -3.24 -12.46
N LEU A 103 -4.09 -2.96 -13.72
CA LEU A 103 -5.44 -3.08 -14.26
C LEU A 103 -5.49 -4.12 -15.38
N SER A 104 -6.62 -4.82 -15.48
CA SER A 104 -6.97 -5.61 -16.65
C SER A 104 -7.31 -4.70 -17.84
N LYS A 105 -7.33 -5.27 -19.06
CA LYS A 105 -7.72 -4.52 -20.25
C LYS A 105 -9.16 -4.00 -20.10
N GLY A 106 -9.32 -2.67 -20.16
CA GLY A 106 -10.61 -2.00 -19.98
C GLY A 106 -11.07 -1.85 -18.54
N GLY A 107 -10.23 -2.20 -17.55
CA GLY A 107 -10.51 -1.98 -16.14
C GLY A 107 -10.49 -0.50 -15.75
N ASN A 108 -11.24 -0.16 -14.70
CA ASN A 108 -11.33 1.18 -14.13
C ASN A 108 -11.25 1.08 -12.59
N SER A 109 -10.38 1.87 -11.97
CA SER A 109 -10.21 1.97 -10.51
C SER A 109 -9.48 3.28 -10.18
N GLY A 110 -9.49 3.69 -8.90
CA GLY A 110 -8.86 4.91 -8.41
C GLY A 110 -9.12 5.12 -6.93
#